data_AF-A0A4W3IHR8-F1
#
_entry.id   AF-A0A4W3IHR8-F1
#
_cell.length_a   1.000
_cell.length_b   1.000
_cell.length_c   1.000
_cell.angle_alpha   90.00
_cell.angle_beta   90.00
_cell.angle_gamma   90.00
#
_symmetry.space_group_name_H-M   'P 1'
#
loop_
_entity.id
_entity.type
_entity.pdbx_description
1 polymer ?
#
loop_
_entity_poly.entity_id
_entity_poly.type
_entity_poly.pdbx_seq_one_letter_code
_entity_poly.pdbx_strand_id
1 'polypeptide(L)'
;MDHRKENGSFVPSFTDLEGFLTEHDSNVVWLFVATILSCGWIIYLTYYNSRNLGLILTLVLNRLYKNGYIHIGSFSFSVLSGKVMFREIYYINEDLSIRIQDGFLIFRWWKMYNPKQKQHDPRAETRLYMTVNGFEFHVYNRCDLYAHLEEVFGLEPTIIFPKKVGRKIKKHEGKDKSNLESAKTETQDPSSSWRSLIPVIKMDINTGRLAFGNRFLPQTLCINFDDAFLTYTTKPPSSHLDRFMHIVKGKLENVRVMLVPSLKAVVVQNDEPPRLMGEGFVVMQSNDVDIYYYMDTPGMFEPWLTTFPSPSHIWEH
;
A
#
# COMPACT_ATOMS: atom_id res chain seq x y z
N MET A 1 -49.54 30.66 53.99
CA MET A 1 -49.82 30.22 52.61
C MET A 1 -49.76 31.51 51.81
N ASP A 2 -48.71 31.82 51.04
CA ASP A 2 -48.11 30.97 50.00
C ASP A 2 -46.62 31.24 49.79
N HIS A 3 -45.82 30.16 49.86
CA HIS A 3 -44.48 30.13 49.31
C HIS A 3 -44.58 29.79 47.83
N ARG A 4 -44.50 30.80 46.95
CA ARG A 4 -44.32 30.56 45.52
C ARG A 4 -42.82 30.39 45.24
N LYS A 5 -42.37 29.13 45.23
CA LYS A 5 -41.06 28.74 44.70
C LYS A 5 -41.05 29.06 43.21
N GLU A 6 -40.28 30.06 42.80
CA GLU A 6 -39.93 30.23 41.39
C GLU A 6 -38.88 29.19 41.04
N ASN A 7 -39.27 28.28 40.15
CA ASN A 7 -38.40 27.28 39.57
C ASN A 7 -37.41 28.00 38.65
N GLY A 8 -36.26 28.39 39.19
CA GLY A 8 -35.12 28.85 38.40
C GLY A 8 -34.69 27.75 37.44
N SER A 9 -34.95 27.94 36.15
CA SER A 9 -34.33 27.13 35.11
C SER A 9 -32.81 27.26 35.26
N PHE A 10 -32.13 26.13 35.44
CA PHE A 10 -30.67 26.01 35.62
C PHE A 10 -29.84 26.54 34.42
N VAL A 11 -30.50 27.03 33.37
CA VAL A 11 -29.88 27.59 32.18
C VAL A 11 -30.13 29.10 32.18
N PRO A 12 -29.09 29.95 32.28
CA PRO A 12 -29.24 31.40 32.24
C PRO A 12 -29.80 31.86 30.90
N SER A 13 -30.67 32.88 30.91
CA SER A 13 -31.24 33.44 29.69
C SER A 13 -30.21 34.31 28.96
N PHE A 14 -30.37 34.49 27.64
CA PHE A 14 -29.43 35.30 26.83
C PHE A 14 -29.28 36.74 27.35
N THR A 15 -30.35 37.32 27.91
CA THR A 15 -30.35 38.66 28.48
C THR A 15 -29.59 38.74 29.82
N ASP A 16 -29.62 37.67 30.62
CA ASP A 16 -28.85 37.60 31.88
C ASP A 16 -27.36 37.42 31.60
N LEU A 17 -27.02 36.71 30.53
CA LEU A 17 -25.65 36.53 30.07
C LEU A 17 -25.06 37.85 29.57
N GLU A 18 -25.84 38.65 28.84
CA GLU A 18 -25.42 39.95 28.31
C GLU A 18 -25.21 40.99 29.42
N GLY A 19 -26.05 40.97 30.47
CA GLY A 19 -25.85 41.77 31.69
C GLY A 19 -24.57 41.40 32.43
N PHE A 20 -24.30 40.10 32.63
CA PHE A 20 -23.07 39.64 33.27
C PHE A 20 -21.79 39.96 32.46
N LEU A 21 -21.88 39.88 31.13
CA LEU A 21 -20.78 40.20 30.20
C LEU A 21 -20.46 41.70 30.10
N THR A 22 -21.40 42.58 30.46
CA THR A 22 -21.19 44.03 30.50
C THR A 22 -20.70 44.50 31.87
N GLU A 23 -21.07 43.80 32.94
CA GLU A 23 -20.61 44.04 34.32
C GLU A 23 -19.18 43.54 34.59
N HIS A 24 -18.73 42.48 33.91
CA HIS A 24 -17.35 42.02 33.92
C HIS A 24 -16.67 42.37 32.59
N ASP A 25 -15.55 43.10 32.62
CA ASP A 25 -14.81 43.57 31.44
C ASP A 25 -14.89 42.59 30.26
N SER A 26 -15.75 42.93 29.29
CA SER A 26 -16.17 42.04 28.20
C SER A 26 -14.97 41.45 27.43
N ASN A 27 -13.88 42.20 27.32
CA ASN A 27 -12.63 41.76 26.71
C ASN A 27 -11.99 40.56 27.41
N VAL A 28 -12.02 40.53 28.75
CA VAL A 28 -11.45 39.44 29.54
C VAL A 28 -12.31 38.18 29.40
N VAL A 29 -13.63 38.32 29.45
CA VAL A 29 -14.55 37.18 29.29
C VAL A 29 -14.45 36.60 27.87
N TRP A 30 -14.38 37.44 26.84
CA TRP A 30 -14.14 36.99 25.46
C TRP A 30 -12.79 36.28 25.30
N LEU A 31 -11.74 36.73 25.99
CA LEU A 31 -10.44 36.07 26.00
C LEU A 31 -10.52 34.68 26.63
N PHE A 32 -11.23 34.53 27.76
CA PHE A 32 -11.45 33.20 28.37
C PHE A 32 -12.22 32.27 27.45
N VAL A 33 -13.29 32.76 26.82
CA VAL A 33 -14.08 31.98 25.85
C VAL A 33 -13.22 31.56 24.66
N ALA A 34 -12.45 32.48 24.08
CA ALA A 34 -11.53 32.19 22.98
C ALA A 34 -10.45 31.17 23.40
N THR A 35 -9.95 31.26 24.64
CA THR A 35 -8.96 30.33 25.18
C THR A 35 -9.54 28.92 25.32
N ILE A 36 -10.74 28.78 25.88
CA ILE A 36 -11.43 27.49 26.02
C ILE A 36 -11.72 26.88 24.66
N LEU A 37 -12.20 27.68 23.70
CA LEU A 37 -12.45 27.23 22.33
C LEU A 37 -11.15 26.82 21.63
N SER A 38 -10.07 27.56 21.80
CA SER A 38 -8.76 27.21 21.23
C SER A 38 -8.21 25.90 21.81
N CYS A 39 -8.38 25.67 23.11
CA CYS A 39 -8.02 24.42 23.77
C CYS A 39 -8.86 23.25 23.23
N GLY A 40 -10.18 23.41 23.13
CA GLY A 40 -11.08 22.42 22.51
C GLY A 40 -10.70 22.12 21.05
N TRP A 41 -10.32 23.14 20.28
CA TRP A 41 -9.88 22.99 18.90
C TRP A 41 -8.56 22.22 18.78
N ILE A 42 -7.57 22.50 19.65
CA ILE A 42 -6.30 21.76 19.69
C ILE A 42 -6.54 20.29 20.05
N ILE A 43 -7.41 20.01 21.03
CA ILE A 43 -7.80 18.65 21.39
C ILE A 43 -8.44 17.94 20.19
N TYR A 44 -9.36 18.62 19.50
CA TYR A 44 -10.00 18.10 18.28
C TYR A 44 -8.97 17.77 17.18
N LEU A 45 -8.08 18.71 16.87
CA LEU A 45 -7.04 18.51 15.86
C LEU A 45 -6.10 17.36 16.21
N THR A 46 -5.75 17.21 17.49
CA THR A 46 -4.79 16.20 17.96
C THR A 46 -5.39 14.80 17.92
N TYR A 47 -6.63 14.61 18.38
CA TYR A 47 -7.22 13.28 18.54
C TYR A 47 -8.19 12.87 17.44
N TYR A 48 -9.05 13.78 16.97
CA TYR A 48 -10.20 13.42 16.12
C TYR A 48 -9.96 13.66 14.63
N ASN A 49 -9.15 14.65 14.25
CA ASN A 49 -8.88 14.96 12.84
C ASN A 49 -8.38 13.73 12.07
N SER A 50 -7.46 12.94 12.66
CA SER A 50 -6.91 11.75 12.01
C SER A 50 -7.95 10.64 11.77
N ARG A 51 -8.94 10.49 12.66
CA ARG A 51 -10.03 9.51 12.53
C ARG A 51 -11.03 9.96 11.46
N ASN A 52 -11.35 11.26 11.42
CA ASN A 52 -12.23 11.85 10.40
C ASN A 52 -11.63 11.72 9.01
N LEU A 53 -10.33 12.01 8.86
CA LEU A 53 -9.62 11.82 7.59
C LEU A 53 -9.60 10.34 7.17
N GLY A 54 -9.42 9.40 8.10
CA GLY A 54 -9.52 7.96 7.84
C GLY A 54 -10.89 7.54 7.29
N LEU A 55 -11.98 8.05 7.89
CA LEU A 55 -13.35 7.77 7.43
C LEU A 55 -13.62 8.36 6.04
N ILE A 56 -13.23 9.63 5.81
CA ILE A 56 -13.38 10.28 4.50
C ILE A 56 -12.62 9.48 3.44
N LEU A 57 -11.37 9.09 3.73
CA LEU A 57 -10.54 8.34 2.80
C LEU A 57 -11.12 6.95 2.52
N THR A 58 -11.65 6.26 3.53
CA THR A 58 -12.35 4.99 3.38
C THR A 58 -13.55 5.11 2.43
N LEU A 59 -14.37 6.15 2.60
CA LEU A 59 -15.54 6.38 1.75
C LEU A 59 -15.13 6.70 0.31
N VAL A 60 -14.12 7.55 0.12
CA VAL A 60 -13.58 7.89 -1.20
C VAL A 60 -13.01 6.65 -1.90
N LEU A 61 -12.22 5.84 -1.20
CA LEU A 61 -11.60 4.65 -1.77
C LEU A 61 -12.62 3.58 -2.14
N ASN A 62 -13.61 3.31 -1.30
CA ASN A 62 -14.68 2.36 -1.64
C ASN A 62 -15.58 2.87 -2.77
N ARG A 63 -15.68 4.18 -2.96
CA ARG A 63 -16.39 4.76 -4.11
C ARG A 63 -15.63 4.59 -5.42
N LEU A 64 -14.30 4.69 -5.37
CA LEU A 64 -13.43 4.55 -6.54
C LEU A 64 -13.18 3.08 -6.92
N TYR A 65 -12.92 2.24 -5.93
CA TYR A 65 -12.62 0.82 -6.10
C TYR A 65 -13.83 -0.03 -5.73
N LYS A 66 -14.62 -0.42 -6.75
CA LYS A 66 -15.82 -1.25 -6.56
C LYS A 66 -15.53 -2.74 -6.36
N ASN A 67 -14.32 -3.19 -6.67
CA ASN A 67 -13.95 -4.62 -6.69
C ASN A 67 -13.29 -5.07 -5.38
N GLY A 68 -13.57 -4.40 -4.27
CA GLY A 68 -12.94 -4.68 -2.98
C GLY A 68 -13.45 -3.78 -1.88
N TYR A 69 -13.31 -4.25 -0.63
CA TYR A 69 -13.61 -3.46 0.55
C TYR A 69 -12.30 -2.96 1.15
N ILE A 70 -12.12 -1.63 1.12
CA ILE A 70 -11.00 -0.94 1.75
C ILE A 70 -11.53 -0.25 3.01
N HIS A 71 -10.77 -0.32 4.09
CA HIS A 71 -11.00 0.51 5.25
C HIS A 71 -9.68 0.98 5.83
N ILE A 72 -9.74 2.20 6.35
CA ILE A 72 -8.63 2.89 6.97
C ILE A 72 -9.17 3.47 8.28
N GLY A 73 -8.70 2.94 9.41
CA GLY A 73 -9.18 3.41 10.71
C GLY A 73 -8.72 4.82 11.04
N SER A 74 -7.44 5.14 10.82
CA SER A 74 -6.96 6.52 10.99
C SER A 74 -5.88 6.86 10.00
N PHE A 75 -5.87 8.13 9.58
CA PHE A 75 -4.91 8.68 8.65
C PHE A 75 -4.48 10.07 9.10
N SER A 76 -3.19 10.31 9.23
CA SER A 76 -2.64 11.60 9.64
C SER A 76 -1.53 12.01 8.68
N PHE A 77 -1.53 13.27 8.28
CA PHE A 77 -0.51 13.84 7.40
C PHE A 77 0.10 15.08 8.03
N SER A 78 1.43 15.05 8.18
CA SER A 78 2.24 16.16 8.68
C SER A 78 3.05 16.76 7.54
N VAL A 79 2.54 17.85 6.94
CA VAL A 79 3.16 18.52 5.77
C VAL A 79 4.62 18.91 6.04
N LEU A 80 4.87 19.52 7.20
CA LEU A 80 6.20 20.04 7.58
C LEU A 80 7.27 18.94 7.61
N SER A 81 6.90 17.76 8.10
CA SER A 81 7.80 16.59 8.17
C SER A 81 7.62 15.62 6.99
N GLY A 82 6.67 15.89 6.08
CA GLY A 82 6.30 14.95 5.01
C GLY A 82 5.96 13.55 5.52
N LYS A 83 5.53 13.45 6.79
CA LYS A 83 5.23 12.20 7.48
C LYS A 83 3.74 11.91 7.33
N VAL A 84 3.43 10.78 6.73
CA VAL A 84 2.09 10.20 6.65
C VAL A 84 2.04 9.05 7.64
N MET A 85 1.07 9.02 8.54
CA MET A 85 0.82 7.91 9.45
C MET A 85 -0.54 7.30 9.13
N PHE A 86 -0.62 5.98 9.19
CA PHE A 86 -1.85 5.25 8.98
C PHE A 86 -1.99 4.15 10.02
N ARG A 87 -3.25 3.83 10.37
CA ARG A 87 -3.58 2.71 11.25
C ARG A 87 -4.83 1.99 10.77
N GLU A 88 -4.88 0.70 11.07
CA GLU A 88 -6.00 -0.20 10.80
C GLU A 88 -6.39 -0.16 9.32
N ILE A 89 -5.41 -0.42 8.45
CA ILE A 89 -5.69 -0.59 7.02
C ILE A 89 -6.07 -2.04 6.79
N TYR A 90 -7.23 -2.27 6.19
CA TYR A 90 -7.55 -3.57 5.64
C TYR A 90 -8.14 -3.43 4.24
N TYR A 91 -7.67 -4.31 3.38
CA TYR A 91 -8.17 -4.48 2.03
C TYR A 91 -8.61 -5.93 1.88
N ILE A 92 -9.88 -6.13 1.55
CA ILE A 92 -10.46 -7.46 1.40
C ILE A 92 -11.10 -7.54 0.03
N ASN A 93 -10.60 -8.48 -0.76
CA ASN A 93 -11.19 -8.93 -2.01
C ASN A 93 -11.63 -10.39 -1.87
N GLU A 94 -12.22 -10.90 -2.94
CA GLU A 94 -12.57 -12.31 -3.09
C GLU A 94 -11.32 -13.22 -3.12
N ASP A 95 -10.25 -12.76 -3.76
CA ASP A 95 -9.02 -13.56 -3.95
C ASP A 95 -8.02 -13.42 -2.80
N LEU A 96 -7.94 -12.24 -2.19
CA LEU A 96 -6.90 -11.91 -1.23
C LEU A 96 -7.39 -10.94 -0.17
N SER A 97 -6.73 -10.94 0.98
CA SER A 97 -6.79 -9.85 1.95
C SER A 97 -5.40 -9.35 2.33
N ILE A 98 -5.30 -8.05 2.52
CA ILE A 98 -4.15 -7.36 3.08
C ILE A 98 -4.62 -6.68 4.36
N ARG A 99 -3.87 -6.84 5.45
CA ARG A 99 -4.11 -6.12 6.70
C ARG A 99 -2.81 -5.53 7.20
N ILE A 100 -2.91 -4.33 7.75
CA ILE A 100 -1.78 -3.60 8.33
C ILE A 100 -2.30 -2.94 9.60
N GLN A 101 -1.64 -3.22 10.73
CA GLN A 101 -2.04 -2.67 12.02
C GLN A 101 -1.73 -1.17 12.10
N ASP A 102 -0.50 -0.80 11.85
CA ASP A 102 -0.06 0.59 11.81
C ASP A 102 1.22 0.76 11.01
N GLY A 103 1.50 2.00 10.65
CA GLY A 103 2.73 2.33 9.94
C GLY A 103 2.83 3.80 9.63
N PHE A 104 3.99 4.19 9.12
CA PHE A 104 4.21 5.53 8.66
C PHE A 104 5.14 5.56 7.46
N LEU A 105 4.92 6.56 6.61
CA LEU A 105 5.70 6.87 5.44
C LEU A 105 6.28 8.27 5.64
N ILE A 106 7.60 8.41 5.54
CA ILE A 106 8.28 9.71 5.55
C ILE A 106 8.76 10.00 4.13
N PHE A 107 8.23 11.07 3.55
CA PHE A 107 8.72 11.62 2.31
C PHE A 107 9.42 12.97 2.57
N ARG A 108 10.74 12.98 2.45
CA ARG A 108 11.58 14.16 2.70
C ARG A 108 11.61 15.10 1.49
N TRP A 109 10.50 15.76 1.22
CA TRP A 109 10.29 16.62 0.04
C TRP A 109 11.13 17.91 0.05
N TRP A 110 11.45 18.46 1.24
CA TRP A 110 12.30 19.64 1.39
C TRP A 110 13.77 19.42 1.00
N LYS A 111 14.18 18.16 0.84
CA LYS A 111 15.56 17.84 0.49
C LYS A 111 15.79 18.08 -1.01
N MET A 112 16.59 19.10 -1.33
CA MET A 112 16.94 19.43 -2.71
C MET A 112 17.44 18.24 -3.53
N TYR A 113 17.05 18.23 -4.80
CA TYR A 113 17.53 17.26 -5.79
C TYR A 113 19.04 17.39 -5.97
N ASN A 114 19.81 16.36 -5.57
CA ASN A 114 21.24 16.29 -5.86
C ASN A 114 21.49 15.34 -7.05
N PRO A 115 21.73 15.86 -8.26
CA PRO A 115 21.97 15.04 -9.45
C PRO A 115 23.30 14.26 -9.39
N LYS A 116 24.22 14.64 -8.50
CA LYS A 116 25.53 13.97 -8.32
C LYS A 116 25.47 12.80 -7.35
N GLN A 117 24.36 12.61 -6.65
CA GLN A 117 24.18 11.45 -5.77
C GLN A 117 24.09 10.19 -6.64
N LYS A 118 25.11 9.32 -6.56
CA LYS A 118 25.11 8.05 -7.29
C LYS A 118 23.85 7.27 -6.91
N GLN A 119 22.91 7.13 -7.85
CA GLN A 119 21.64 6.41 -7.64
C GLN A 119 21.82 4.98 -7.14
N HIS A 120 23.03 4.43 -7.32
CA HIS A 120 23.43 3.07 -6.98
C HIS A 120 23.89 2.87 -5.52
N ASP A 121 24.21 3.91 -4.75
CA ASP A 121 24.83 3.70 -3.43
C ASP A 121 23.77 3.26 -2.38
N PRO A 122 23.82 2.03 -1.82
CA PRO A 122 22.88 1.58 -0.80
C PRO A 122 23.04 2.32 0.53
N ARG A 123 24.17 3.00 0.76
CA ARG A 123 24.38 3.89 1.91
C ARG A 123 23.81 5.29 1.67
N ALA A 124 23.33 5.59 0.46
CA ALA A 124 22.84 6.90 0.14
C ALA A 124 21.58 7.23 0.97
N GLU A 125 21.51 8.48 1.41
CA GLU A 125 20.38 8.97 2.20
C GLU A 125 19.08 8.86 1.41
N THR A 126 18.10 8.19 2.00
CA THR A 126 16.79 7.95 1.38
C THR A 126 15.86 9.14 1.57
N ARG A 127 15.05 9.39 0.53
CA ARG A 127 13.96 10.38 0.58
C ARG A 127 12.63 9.76 0.95
N LEU A 128 12.45 8.49 0.61
CA LEU A 128 11.28 7.71 0.97
C LEU A 128 11.69 6.62 1.94
N TYR A 129 11.09 6.67 3.11
CA TYR A 129 11.25 5.67 4.15
C TYR A 129 9.86 5.25 4.61
N MET A 130 9.63 3.94 4.67
CA MET A 130 8.35 3.38 5.10
C MET A 130 8.59 2.39 6.24
N THR A 131 7.79 2.49 7.29
CA THR A 131 7.74 1.48 8.34
C THR A 131 6.32 0.94 8.42
N VAL A 132 6.19 -0.38 8.40
CA VAL A 132 4.91 -1.09 8.43
C VAL A 132 4.94 -2.10 9.58
N ASN A 133 3.88 -2.14 10.37
CA ASN A 133 3.76 -3.05 11.49
C ASN A 133 2.50 -3.93 11.33
N GLY A 134 2.63 -5.19 11.75
CA GLY A 134 1.58 -6.19 11.64
C GLY A 134 1.09 -6.38 10.20
N PHE A 135 2.01 -6.55 9.25
CA PHE A 135 1.68 -6.79 7.85
C PHE A 135 1.17 -8.21 7.66
N GLU A 136 -0.10 -8.37 7.32
CA GLU A 136 -0.69 -9.67 7.00
C GLU A 136 -1.15 -9.69 5.54
N PHE A 137 -0.68 -10.68 4.79
CA PHE A 137 -1.12 -10.93 3.42
C PHE A 137 -1.67 -12.35 3.31
N HIS A 138 -2.97 -12.47 3.07
CA HIS A 138 -3.63 -13.76 2.92
C HIS A 138 -4.17 -13.92 1.51
N VAL A 139 -3.68 -14.91 0.77
CA VAL A 139 -4.24 -15.33 -0.52
C VAL A 139 -5.18 -16.52 -0.30
N TYR A 140 -6.46 -16.33 -0.63
CA TYR A 140 -7.50 -17.35 -0.52
C TYR A 140 -7.68 -18.11 -1.83
N ASN A 141 -7.81 -17.37 -2.93
CA ASN A 141 -8.19 -17.89 -4.23
C ASN A 141 -7.50 -17.14 -5.38
N ARG A 142 -7.59 -17.70 -6.58
CA ARG A 142 -7.14 -17.10 -7.84
C ARG A 142 -8.28 -17.13 -8.85
N CYS A 143 -9.42 -16.55 -8.49
CA CYS A 143 -10.65 -16.52 -9.30
C CYS A 143 -10.37 -16.08 -10.75
N ASP A 144 -9.51 -15.09 -10.96
CA ASP A 144 -9.12 -14.63 -12.30
C ASP A 144 -8.49 -15.73 -13.18
N LEU A 145 -7.70 -16.62 -12.57
CA LEU A 145 -7.07 -17.74 -13.29
C LEU A 145 -8.11 -18.80 -13.63
N TYR A 146 -9.00 -19.12 -12.69
CA TYR A 146 -10.08 -20.06 -12.91
C TYR A 146 -11.05 -19.58 -13.99
N ALA A 147 -11.43 -18.30 -13.97
CA ALA A 147 -12.28 -17.70 -15.00
C ALA A 147 -11.62 -17.76 -16.39
N HIS A 148 -10.30 -17.55 -16.49
CA HIS A 148 -9.59 -17.70 -17.75
C HIS A 148 -9.55 -19.16 -18.23
N LEU A 149 -9.38 -20.12 -17.31
CA LEU A 149 -9.45 -21.54 -17.66
C LEU A 149 -10.85 -21.91 -18.15
N GLU A 150 -11.92 -21.46 -17.48
CA GLU A 150 -13.30 -21.66 -17.93
C GLU A 150 -13.51 -21.13 -19.36
N GLU A 151 -12.99 -19.94 -19.68
CA GLU A 151 -13.04 -19.36 -21.03
C GLU A 151 -12.28 -20.20 -22.06
N VAL A 152 -11.06 -20.66 -21.73
CA VAL A 152 -10.23 -21.48 -22.63
C VAL A 152 -10.86 -22.85 -22.89
N PHE A 153 -11.51 -23.44 -21.89
CA PHE A 153 -12.19 -24.74 -22.02
C PHE A 153 -13.65 -24.65 -22.48
N GLY A 154 -14.20 -23.44 -22.64
CA GLY A 154 -15.58 -23.22 -23.08
C GLY A 154 -16.64 -23.67 -22.06
N LEU A 155 -16.31 -23.63 -20.77
CA LEU A 155 -17.23 -24.02 -19.68
C LEU A 155 -18.21 -22.88 -19.36
N GLU A 156 -19.38 -23.22 -18.81
CA GLU A 156 -20.31 -22.22 -18.29
C GLU A 156 -19.70 -21.53 -17.06
N PRO A 157 -19.69 -20.18 -17.01
CA PRO A 157 -19.06 -19.43 -15.92
C PRO A 157 -19.85 -19.64 -14.63
N THR A 158 -19.30 -20.44 -13.73
CA THR A 158 -19.96 -20.80 -12.46
C THR A 158 -19.48 -19.91 -11.30
N ILE A 159 -18.28 -19.32 -11.44
CA ILE A 159 -17.69 -18.43 -10.43
C ILE A 159 -18.27 -17.01 -10.60
N ILE A 160 -18.78 -16.47 -9.50
CA ILE A 160 -19.55 -15.21 -9.47
C ILE A 160 -18.71 -14.05 -10.07
N PHE A 161 -19.40 -13.28 -10.91
CA PHE A 161 -18.96 -12.15 -11.74
C PHE A 161 -18.25 -12.51 -13.05
N PRO A 162 -18.99 -12.53 -14.17
CA PRO A 162 -18.38 -12.27 -15.45
C PRO A 162 -17.73 -10.88 -15.35
N LYS A 163 -16.40 -10.82 -15.36
CA LYS A 163 -15.70 -9.61 -15.79
C LYS A 163 -16.22 -9.32 -17.19
N LYS A 164 -17.25 -8.46 -17.31
CA LYS A 164 -17.46 -7.61 -18.48
C LYS A 164 -16.32 -6.59 -18.55
N VAL A 165 -15.10 -7.08 -18.57
CA VAL A 165 -13.96 -6.35 -19.11
C VAL A 165 -13.58 -7.22 -20.28
N GLY A 166 -14.23 -6.95 -21.41
CA GLY A 166 -13.73 -7.39 -22.68
C GLY A 166 -12.26 -7.00 -22.74
N ARG A 167 -11.39 -7.98 -22.55
CA ARG A 167 -10.13 -8.06 -23.26
C ARG A 167 -10.56 -8.13 -24.72
N LYS A 168 -10.87 -6.97 -25.29
CA LYS A 168 -10.73 -6.75 -26.72
C LYS A 168 -9.26 -7.08 -26.95
N ILE A 169 -9.02 -8.31 -27.39
CA ILE A 169 -7.96 -8.62 -28.32
C ILE A 169 -8.21 -7.64 -29.47
N LYS A 170 -7.64 -6.44 -29.35
CA LYS A 170 -7.56 -5.51 -30.47
C LYS A 170 -6.62 -6.22 -31.44
N LYS A 171 -7.20 -6.98 -32.37
CA LYS A 171 -6.64 -7.11 -33.71
C LYS A 171 -6.49 -5.68 -34.23
N HIS A 172 -5.30 -5.12 -34.06
CA HIS A 172 -4.89 -3.88 -34.72
C HIS A 172 -4.46 -4.27 -36.14
N GLU A 173 -5.43 -4.57 -37.00
CA GLU A 173 -5.25 -4.46 -38.44
C GLU A 173 -5.93 -3.18 -38.90
N GLY A 174 -5.08 -2.24 -39.35
CA GLY A 174 -5.41 -1.18 -40.30
C GLY A 174 -6.52 -0.20 -39.93
N LYS A 175 -6.16 0.93 -39.29
CA LYS A 175 -6.51 2.27 -39.80
C LYS A 175 -5.94 3.41 -38.94
N ASP A 176 -5.23 4.31 -39.65
CA ASP A 176 -5.12 5.75 -39.41
C ASP A 176 -4.27 6.19 -38.19
N LYS A 177 -2.94 6.37 -38.24
CA LYS A 177 -2.09 7.18 -39.14
C LYS A 177 -2.34 8.70 -39.17
N SER A 178 -3.01 9.30 -38.17
CA SER A 178 -3.17 10.78 -38.16
C SER A 178 -3.02 11.49 -36.81
N ASN A 179 -2.49 10.85 -35.76
CA ASN A 179 -2.19 11.52 -34.48
C ASN A 179 -0.74 11.31 -34.00
N LEU A 180 0.15 10.80 -34.88
CA LEU A 180 1.54 10.44 -34.56
C LEU A 180 2.55 11.51 -35.01
N GLU A 181 2.12 12.74 -35.30
CA GLU A 181 3.03 13.82 -35.74
C GLU A 181 3.11 14.99 -34.74
N SER A 182 2.46 14.89 -33.58
CA SER A 182 2.46 15.96 -32.56
C SER A 182 3.16 15.59 -31.25
N ALA A 183 3.62 14.35 -31.09
CA ALA A 183 4.54 13.98 -30.02
C ALA A 183 5.97 14.15 -30.54
N LYS A 184 6.36 15.41 -30.72
CA LYS A 184 7.75 15.80 -30.92
C LYS A 184 8.58 15.13 -29.83
N THR A 185 9.51 14.28 -30.25
CA THR A 185 10.86 14.10 -29.70
C THR A 185 11.07 14.71 -28.31
N GLU A 186 10.46 14.12 -27.29
CA GLU A 186 11.04 14.19 -25.95
C GLU A 186 12.00 13.03 -25.88
N THR A 187 13.25 13.32 -26.23
CA THR A 187 14.41 12.72 -25.59
C THR A 187 14.09 12.68 -24.10
N GLN A 188 13.55 11.57 -23.60
CA GLN A 188 13.23 11.43 -22.18
C GLN A 188 14.55 11.40 -21.44
N ASP A 189 15.00 12.59 -21.03
CA ASP A 189 16.14 12.73 -20.17
C ASP A 189 15.95 11.78 -18.97
N PRO A 190 16.94 10.93 -18.63
CA PRO A 190 16.88 10.05 -17.47
C PRO A 190 16.72 10.83 -16.14
N SER A 191 16.81 12.16 -16.17
CA SER A 191 16.55 13.07 -15.05
C SER A 191 15.07 13.36 -14.78
N SER A 192 14.16 13.20 -15.76
CA SER A 192 12.74 13.54 -15.61
C SER A 192 11.87 12.40 -15.04
N SER A 193 12.45 11.23 -14.77
CA SER A 193 11.73 10.12 -14.16
C SER A 193 11.62 10.35 -12.64
N TRP A 194 10.46 10.08 -12.03
CA TRP A 194 10.27 10.10 -10.56
C TRP A 194 11.35 9.31 -9.78
N ARG A 195 12.06 8.42 -10.46
CA ARG A 195 13.25 7.68 -9.99
C ARG A 195 14.42 8.59 -9.61
N SER A 196 14.61 9.72 -10.29
CA SER A 196 15.58 10.74 -9.90
C SER A 196 15.20 11.39 -8.56
N LEU A 197 13.89 11.55 -8.32
CA LEU A 197 13.37 12.10 -7.07
C LEU A 197 13.53 11.12 -5.91
N ILE A 198 13.46 9.80 -6.14
CA ILE A 198 13.54 8.78 -5.08
C ILE A 198 14.44 7.63 -5.54
N PRO A 199 15.77 7.77 -5.46
CA PRO A 199 16.69 6.76 -5.98
C PRO A 199 16.73 5.48 -5.14
N VAL A 200 16.50 5.62 -3.83
CA VAL A 200 16.55 4.53 -2.86
C VAL A 200 15.30 4.62 -1.98
N ILE A 201 14.57 3.50 -1.91
CA ILE A 201 13.41 3.33 -1.04
C ILE A 201 13.79 2.31 0.02
N LYS A 202 13.65 2.70 1.29
CA LYS A 202 13.81 1.80 2.43
C LYS A 202 12.45 1.50 3.02
N MET A 203 12.19 0.23 3.27
CA MET A 203 10.97 -0.29 3.85
C MET A 203 11.34 -1.24 4.98
N ASP A 204 10.88 -0.93 6.18
CA ASP A 204 11.10 -1.74 7.37
C ASP A 204 9.74 -2.31 7.81
N ILE A 205 9.68 -3.63 8.03
CA ILE A 205 8.47 -4.33 8.46
C ILE A 205 8.78 -4.99 9.81
N ASN A 206 8.03 -4.67 10.86
CA ASN A 206 8.33 -5.12 12.24
C ASN A 206 7.67 -6.45 12.64
N THR A 207 6.59 -6.83 11.94
CA THR A 207 5.97 -8.16 12.05
C THR A 207 5.24 -8.42 10.76
N GLY A 208 5.45 -9.59 10.18
CA GLY A 208 4.80 -9.97 8.94
C GLY A 208 4.33 -11.42 8.90
N ARG A 209 3.19 -11.62 8.23
CA ARG A 209 2.58 -12.92 8.03
C ARG A 209 2.05 -13.03 6.61
N LEU A 210 2.53 -14.04 5.88
CA LEU A 210 2.00 -14.42 4.58
C LEU A 210 1.24 -15.73 4.74
N ALA A 211 -0.03 -15.78 4.39
CA ALA A 211 -0.86 -16.97 4.46
C ALA A 211 -1.34 -17.35 3.06
N PHE A 212 -1.14 -18.60 2.69
CA PHE A 212 -1.62 -19.20 1.44
C PHE A 212 -2.49 -20.38 1.80
N GLY A 213 -3.79 -20.24 1.60
CA GLY A 213 -4.70 -21.33 1.89
C GLY A 213 -6.16 -20.94 1.76
N ASN A 214 -6.95 -21.95 1.44
CA ASN A 214 -8.38 -21.84 1.21
C ASN A 214 -9.12 -22.68 2.27
N ARG A 215 -10.40 -22.35 2.52
CA ARG A 215 -11.31 -23.13 3.37
C ARG A 215 -11.47 -24.59 2.91
N PHE A 216 -11.28 -24.85 1.61
CA PHE A 216 -11.36 -26.20 1.06
C PHE A 216 -10.06 -27.00 1.22
N LEU A 217 -8.96 -26.37 1.61
CA LEU A 217 -7.70 -27.05 1.90
C LEU A 217 -7.63 -27.36 3.40
N PRO A 218 -7.20 -28.57 3.80
CA PRO A 218 -7.09 -28.95 5.21
C PRO A 218 -5.97 -28.19 5.94
N GLN A 219 -4.99 -27.68 5.19
CA GLN A 219 -3.82 -26.98 5.71
C GLN A 219 -3.58 -25.69 4.91
N THR A 220 -3.12 -24.66 5.61
CA THR A 220 -2.73 -23.36 5.09
C THR A 220 -1.22 -23.20 5.29
N LEU A 221 -0.50 -22.86 4.23
CA LEU A 221 0.91 -22.50 4.32
C LEU A 221 1.02 -21.08 4.89
N CYS A 222 1.64 -20.94 6.05
CA CYS A 222 1.90 -19.66 6.69
C CYS A 222 3.41 -19.41 6.74
N ILE A 223 3.83 -18.22 6.32
CA ILE A 223 5.21 -17.73 6.44
C ILE A 223 5.15 -16.53 7.38
N ASN A 224 5.75 -16.67 8.56
CA ASN A 224 5.85 -15.59 9.54
C ASN A 224 7.29 -15.08 9.57
N PHE A 225 7.47 -13.79 9.81
CA PHE A 225 8.75 -13.16 10.07
C PHE A 225 8.56 -12.03 11.08
N ASP A 226 9.56 -11.79 11.92
CA ASP A 226 9.52 -10.72 12.90
C ASP A 226 9.93 -9.44 12.18
N ASP A 227 11.23 -9.21 11.98
CA ASP A 227 11.71 -8.02 11.28
C ASP A 227 12.07 -8.29 9.81
N ALA A 228 11.77 -7.34 8.93
CA ALA A 228 12.23 -7.35 7.54
C ALA A 228 12.70 -5.97 7.09
N PHE A 229 13.96 -5.89 6.70
CA PHE A 229 14.61 -4.68 6.18
C PHE A 229 14.76 -4.78 4.67
N LEU A 230 13.95 -4.04 3.93
CA LEU A 230 13.89 -4.05 2.46
C LEU A 230 14.46 -2.75 1.92
N THR A 231 15.46 -2.85 1.06
CA THR A 231 16.06 -1.72 0.34
C THR A 231 15.87 -1.93 -1.16
N TYR A 232 15.05 -1.09 -1.76
CA TYR A 232 14.87 -1.02 -3.20
C TYR A 232 15.76 0.07 -3.80
N THR A 233 16.50 -0.31 -4.85
CA THR A 233 17.41 0.55 -5.60
C THR A 233 17.28 0.30 -7.08
N THR A 234 17.70 1.27 -7.89
CA THR A 234 17.84 1.11 -9.34
C THR A 234 19.30 1.19 -9.72
N LYS A 235 19.70 0.36 -10.69
CA LYS A 235 21.06 0.32 -11.22
C LYS A 235 21.05 0.51 -12.73
N PRO A 236 22.17 0.95 -13.32
CA PRO A 236 22.33 0.87 -14.77
C PRO A 236 22.11 -0.58 -15.23
N PRO A 237 21.57 -0.74 -16.45
CA PRO A 237 21.24 -2.04 -17.01
C PRO A 237 22.52 -2.88 -17.21
N SER A 238 22.39 -4.20 -17.10
CA SER A 238 23.49 -5.12 -17.42
C SER A 238 23.66 -5.27 -18.94
N SER A 239 22.56 -5.18 -19.69
CA SER A 239 22.52 -5.19 -21.16
C SER A 239 22.43 -3.78 -21.74
N HIS A 240 23.11 -3.53 -22.86
CA HIS A 240 23.02 -2.24 -23.57
C HIS A 240 21.62 -1.95 -24.15
N LEU A 241 20.79 -2.98 -24.31
CA LEU A 241 19.43 -2.86 -24.85
C LEU A 241 18.38 -2.55 -23.77
N ASP A 242 18.72 -2.72 -22.49
CA ASP A 242 17.80 -2.50 -21.39
C ASP A 242 17.90 -1.07 -20.86
N ARG A 243 16.83 -0.57 -20.24
CA ARG A 243 16.80 0.82 -19.77
C ARG A 243 17.45 0.98 -18.40
N PHE A 244 17.14 0.08 -17.47
CA PHE A 244 17.69 0.03 -16.11
C PHE A 244 17.30 -1.29 -15.41
N MET A 245 18.00 -1.61 -14.33
CA MET A 245 17.76 -2.77 -13.49
C MET A 245 17.14 -2.36 -12.15
N HIS A 246 16.08 -3.05 -11.74
CA HIS A 246 15.50 -2.99 -10.41
C HIS A 246 16.18 -3.98 -9.47
N ILE A 247 16.50 -3.53 -8.26
CA ILE A 247 17.13 -4.37 -7.24
C ILE A 247 16.42 -4.20 -5.92
N VAL A 248 15.93 -5.29 -5.37
CA VAL A 248 15.44 -5.38 -4.00
C VAL A 248 16.42 -6.23 -3.21
N LYS A 249 16.97 -5.65 -2.14
CA LYS A 249 17.74 -6.36 -1.13
C LYS A 249 16.92 -6.40 0.15
N GLY A 250 16.63 -7.60 0.64
CA GLY A 250 15.91 -7.83 1.88
C GLY A 250 16.78 -8.55 2.88
N LYS A 251 16.65 -8.20 4.15
CA LYS A 251 17.09 -9.02 5.29
C LYS A 251 15.88 -9.30 6.15
N LEU A 252 15.56 -10.57 6.36
CA LEU A 252 14.45 -10.98 7.20
C LEU A 252 15.02 -11.72 8.42
N GLU A 253 14.45 -11.44 9.58
CA GLU A 253 14.77 -12.07 10.85
C GLU A 253 13.65 -13.01 11.30
N ASN A 254 14.03 -14.13 11.92
CA ASN A 254 13.16 -15.15 12.50
C ASN A 254 12.06 -15.67 11.55
N VAL A 255 12.44 -15.99 10.30
CA VAL A 255 11.52 -16.54 9.31
C VAL A 255 11.10 -17.96 9.70
N ARG A 256 9.79 -18.19 9.78
CA ARG A 256 9.18 -19.50 10.04
C ARG A 256 8.15 -19.83 8.97
N VAL A 257 8.34 -20.96 8.31
CA VAL A 257 7.40 -21.53 7.35
C VAL A 257 6.68 -22.68 8.03
N MET A 258 5.36 -22.59 8.11
CA MET A 258 4.51 -23.52 8.85
C MET A 258 3.32 -23.97 8.01
N LEU A 259 2.93 -25.23 8.18
CA LEU A 259 1.64 -25.75 7.73
C LEU A 259 0.69 -25.72 8.92
N VAL A 260 -0.28 -24.81 8.87
CA VAL A 260 -1.26 -24.57 9.92
C VAL A 260 -2.58 -25.23 9.50
N PRO A 261 -3.25 -26.00 10.36
CA PRO A 261 -4.57 -26.54 10.03
C PRO A 261 -5.56 -25.41 9.74
N SER A 262 -6.37 -25.54 8.69
CA SER A 262 -7.31 -24.48 8.35
C SER A 262 -8.47 -24.45 9.38
N LEU A 263 -8.64 -23.31 10.06
CA LEU A 263 -9.60 -23.12 11.16
C LEU A 263 -11.07 -23.41 10.81
N LYS A 264 -11.42 -23.47 9.51
CA LYS A 264 -12.78 -23.69 9.01
C LYS A 264 -12.84 -24.73 7.88
N ALA A 265 -11.92 -25.70 7.88
CA ALA A 265 -11.89 -26.77 6.88
C ALA A 265 -13.26 -27.45 6.79
N VAL A 266 -13.82 -27.55 5.59
CA VAL A 266 -15.05 -28.34 5.36
C VAL A 266 -14.74 -29.85 5.29
N VAL A 267 -13.48 -30.20 5.03
CA VAL A 267 -13.02 -31.58 4.88
C VAL A 267 -12.72 -32.18 6.25
N VAL A 268 -13.36 -33.31 6.56
CA VAL A 268 -13.00 -34.16 7.71
C VAL A 268 -11.60 -34.73 7.46
N GLN A 269 -10.65 -34.44 8.34
CA GLN A 269 -9.32 -35.05 8.28
C GLN A 269 -9.43 -36.53 8.66
N ASN A 270 -9.09 -37.44 7.74
CA ASN A 270 -9.13 -38.89 7.97
C ASN A 270 -7.85 -39.43 8.63
N ASP A 271 -6.74 -38.69 8.57
CA ASP A 271 -5.47 -39.07 9.19
C ASP A 271 -5.20 -38.20 10.43
N GLU A 272 -4.73 -38.83 11.51
CA GLU A 272 -4.36 -38.13 12.75
C GLU A 272 -3.18 -37.18 12.44
N PRO A 273 -3.33 -35.87 12.69
CA PRO A 273 -2.31 -34.90 12.29
C PRO A 273 -1.00 -35.13 13.06
N PRO A 274 0.17 -34.88 12.44
CA PRO A 274 1.44 -34.87 13.14
C PRO A 274 1.36 -33.99 14.39
N ARG A 275 1.97 -34.42 15.50
CA ARG A 275 1.97 -33.65 16.75
C ARG A 275 2.47 -32.22 16.49
N LEU A 276 1.59 -31.25 16.67
CA LEU A 276 1.90 -29.83 16.47
C LEU A 276 2.63 -29.30 17.71
N MET A 277 3.78 -28.65 17.51
CA MET A 277 4.40 -27.83 18.55
C MET A 277 3.96 -26.37 18.35
N GLY A 278 2.81 -26.00 18.92
CA GLY A 278 2.25 -24.64 18.81
C GLY A 278 1.20 -24.50 17.71
N GLU A 279 1.26 -23.43 16.93
CA GLU A 279 0.22 -23.04 15.96
C GLU A 279 0.13 -23.95 14.72
N GLY A 280 1.17 -24.71 14.40
CA GLY A 280 1.21 -25.54 13.20
C GLY A 280 2.46 -26.42 13.13
N PHE A 281 2.57 -27.16 12.03
CA PHE A 281 3.74 -27.96 11.73
C PHE A 281 4.81 -27.06 11.10
N VAL A 282 5.94 -26.87 11.78
CA VAL A 282 7.05 -26.06 11.26
C VAL A 282 7.80 -26.87 10.20
N VAL A 283 7.76 -26.38 8.96
CA VAL A 283 8.47 -26.98 7.82
C VAL A 283 9.90 -26.46 7.74
N MET A 284 10.09 -25.17 8.00
CA MET A 284 11.38 -24.51 7.94
C MET A 284 11.42 -23.37 8.95
N GLN A 285 12.55 -23.22 9.61
CA GLN A 285 12.84 -22.08 10.48
C GLN A 285 14.27 -21.61 10.23
N SER A 286 14.44 -20.31 10.04
CA SER A 286 15.75 -19.66 9.93
C SER A 286 15.74 -18.38 10.76
N ASN A 287 16.85 -18.10 11.43
CA ASN A 287 16.99 -16.84 12.18
C ASN A 287 17.30 -15.68 11.22
N ASP A 288 18.13 -15.90 10.20
CA ASP A 288 18.51 -14.88 9.24
C ASP A 288 18.22 -15.36 7.82
N VAL A 289 17.57 -14.53 7.01
CA VAL A 289 17.30 -14.79 5.58
C VAL A 289 17.60 -13.53 4.77
N ASP A 290 18.61 -13.62 3.90
CA ASP A 290 18.91 -12.56 2.94
C ASP A 290 18.18 -12.83 1.61
N ILE A 291 17.43 -11.86 1.12
CA ILE A 291 16.71 -11.90 -0.16
C ILE A 291 17.37 -10.94 -1.15
N TYR A 292 17.68 -11.44 -2.34
CA TYR A 292 18.17 -10.61 -3.44
C TYR A 292 17.29 -10.85 -4.67
N TYR A 293 16.62 -9.80 -5.11
CA TYR A 293 15.78 -9.84 -6.31
C TYR A 293 16.27 -8.80 -7.32
N TYR A 294 16.53 -9.26 -8.55
CA TYR A 294 17.02 -8.46 -9.66
C TYR A 294 16.03 -8.58 -10.82
N MET A 295 15.65 -7.45 -11.42
CA MET A 295 14.72 -7.44 -12.56
C MET A 295 15.10 -6.32 -13.53
N ASP A 296 15.45 -6.68 -14.75
CA ASP A 296 15.73 -5.71 -15.82
C ASP A 296 14.43 -5.18 -16.43
N THR A 297 14.42 -3.88 -16.77
CA THR A 297 13.33 -3.27 -17.53
C THR A 297 13.70 -3.22 -19.00
N PRO A 298 12.92 -3.88 -19.88
CA PRO A 298 13.23 -3.91 -21.30
C PRO A 298 13.20 -2.49 -21.88
N GLY A 299 14.21 -2.18 -22.69
CA GLY A 299 14.23 -0.95 -23.49
C GLY A 299 13.21 -1.00 -24.63
N MET A 300 12.79 0.16 -25.13
CA MET A 300 12.07 0.21 -26.39
C MET A 300 13.08 0.10 -27.52
N PHE A 301 12.94 -0.93 -28.34
CA PHE A 301 13.73 -1.12 -29.55
C PHE A 301 13.07 -0.36 -30.71
N GLU A 302 13.78 0.60 -31.31
CA GLU A 302 13.37 1.20 -32.58
C GLU A 302 13.88 0.34 -33.75
N PRO A 303 12.98 -0.26 -34.56
CA PRO A 303 13.37 -1.23 -35.60
C PRO A 303 14.32 -0.69 -36.68
N TRP A 304 14.46 0.63 -36.81
CA TRP A 304 15.19 1.27 -37.90
C TRP A 304 16.66 1.57 -37.59
N LEU A 305 17.12 1.38 -36.34
CA LEU A 305 18.46 1.78 -35.90
C LEU A 305 19.50 0.64 -35.87
N THR A 306 19.12 -0.60 -36.18
CA THR A 306 20.08 -1.68 -36.39
C THR A 306 19.73 -2.47 -37.64
N THR A 307 20.44 -2.20 -38.72
CA THR A 307 20.85 -3.26 -39.64
C THR A 307 21.63 -4.28 -38.81
N PHE A 308 21.01 -5.41 -38.48
CA PHE A 308 21.78 -6.59 -38.12
C PHE A 308 22.80 -6.80 -39.25
N PRO A 309 24.11 -6.88 -38.98
CA PRO A 309 25.00 -7.43 -39.98
C PRO A 309 24.46 -8.83 -40.27
N SER A 310 24.09 -9.07 -41.53
CA SER A 310 23.66 -10.37 -42.01
C SER A 310 24.60 -11.43 -41.44
N PRO A 311 24.12 -12.61 -41.00
CA PRO A 311 25.03 -13.69 -40.67
C PRO A 311 25.85 -13.96 -41.92
N SER A 312 27.14 -13.58 -41.92
CA SER A 312 28.05 -13.99 -42.96
C SER A 312 28.08 -15.51 -42.88
N HIS A 313 27.61 -16.15 -43.95
CA HIS A 313 27.73 -17.59 -44.13
C HIS A 313 29.20 -17.98 -43.95
N ILE A 314 29.54 -18.50 -42.78
CA ILE A 314 30.76 -19.27 -42.57
C ILE A 314 30.31 -20.73 -42.63
N TRP A 315 30.15 -21.21 -43.85
CA TRP A 315 30.36 -22.62 -44.15
C TRP A 315 31.70 -22.68 -44.86
N GLU A 316 32.77 -22.94 -44.10
CA GLU A 316 34.01 -23.44 -44.67
C GLU A 316 33.88 -24.96 -44.80
N HIS A 317 34.28 -25.44 -45.98
CA HIS A 317 34.35 -26.85 -46.38
C HIS A 317 35.55 -27.56 -45.75
#